data_AF-A0A7X0YKQ3-F1
#
_entry.id   AF-A0A7X0YKQ3-F1
#
_cell.length_a   1.000
_cell.length_b   1.000
_cell.length_c   1.000
_cell.angle_alpha   90.00
_cell.angle_beta   90.00
_cell.angle_gamma   90.00
#
_symmetry.space_group_name_H-M   'P 1'
#
loop_
_entity.id
_entity.type
_entity.pdbx_description
1 polymer ?
#
loop_
_entity_poly.entity_id
_entity_poly.type
_entity_poly.pdbx_seq_one_letter_code
_entity_poly.pdbx_strand_id
1 'polypeptide(L)'
;MIYSCYKWEIDALIEGDELRTLDMRDVLAEQAMSLRYTLNSEKVNMKKVLNKQKEERQIRERYQKDSDTRNISIGNREKAMQAIEYFKNRG
;
A
#
# COMPACT_ATOMS: atom_id res chain seq x y z
N MET A 1 -6.88 -21.16 17.90
CA MET A 1 -7.63 -20.74 16.70
C MET A 1 -6.63 -20.03 15.80
N ILE A 2 -5.99 -20.76 14.88
CA ILE A 2 -5.00 -20.17 13.97
C ILE A 2 -5.82 -19.56 12.85
N TYR A 3 -5.86 -18.23 12.81
CA TYR A 3 -6.59 -17.44 11.83
C TYR A 3 -6.31 -17.96 10.42
N SER A 4 -7.34 -18.36 9.69
CA SER A 4 -7.27 -18.43 8.22
C SER A 4 -7.34 -17.00 7.67
N CYS A 5 -6.41 -16.13 8.06
CA CYS A 5 -6.29 -14.83 7.42
C CYS A 5 -5.77 -15.07 6.01
N TYR A 6 -6.53 -14.61 5.03
CA TYR A 6 -6.05 -14.66 3.66
C TYR A 6 -4.83 -13.75 3.56
N LYS A 7 -3.78 -14.19 2.86
CA LYS A 7 -2.51 -13.44 2.70
C LYS A 7 -2.72 -11.95 2.43
N TRP A 8 -3.75 -11.61 1.65
CA TRP A 8 -4.08 -10.24 1.29
C TRP A 8 -4.55 -9.35 2.43
N GLU A 9 -5.25 -9.93 3.41
CA GLU A 9 -5.70 -9.20 4.60
C GLU A 9 -4.48 -8.79 5.43
N ILE A 10 -3.51 -9.71 5.54
CA ILE A 10 -2.24 -9.46 6.21
C ILE A 10 -1.42 -8.43 5.44
N ASP A 11 -1.30 -8.58 4.11
CA ASP A 11 -0.55 -7.63 3.27
C ASP A 11 -1.15 -6.20 3.37
N ALA A 12 -2.48 -6.08 3.35
CA ALA A 12 -3.16 -4.79 3.50
C ALA A 12 -2.97 -4.16 4.89
N LEU A 13 -2.95 -4.99 5.95
CA LEU A 13 -2.66 -4.51 7.30
C LEU A 13 -1.22 -4.01 7.42
N ILE A 14 -0.26 -4.73 6.84
CA ILE A 14 1.15 -4.32 6.84
C ILE A 14 1.34 -3.04 6.01
N GLU A 15 0.73 -2.96 4.82
CA GLU A 15 0.74 -1.75 4.00
C GLU A 15 0.21 -0.54 4.79
N GLY A 16 -0.92 -0.70 5.48
CA GLY A 16 -1.51 0.33 6.32
C GLY A 16 -0.57 0.78 7.46
N ASP A 17 0.12 -0.15 8.10
CA ASP A 17 1.07 0.17 9.17
C ASP A 17 2.33 0.90 8.67
N GLU A 18 2.85 0.51 7.49
CA GLU A 18 3.95 1.22 6.84
C GLU A 18 3.56 2.64 6.45
N LEU A 19 2.36 2.84 5.89
CA LEU A 19 1.85 4.16 5.52
C LEU A 19 1.67 5.05 6.76
N ARG A 20 1.10 4.52 7.84
CA ARG A 20 0.98 5.22 9.12
C ARG A 20 2.34 5.64 9.67
N THR A 21 3.34 4.77 9.57
CA THR A 21 4.70 5.07 10.02
C THR A 21 5.36 6.15 9.15
N LEU A 22 5.09 6.16 7.84
CA LEU A 22 5.55 7.22 6.95
C LEU A 22 4.95 8.58 7.33
N ASP A 23 3.66 8.64 7.66
CA ASP A 23 3.01 9.87 8.14
C ASP A 23 3.62 10.37 9.45
N MET A 24 3.95 9.48 10.39
CA MET A 24 4.64 9.87 11.62
C MET A 24 6.03 10.45 11.34
N ARG A 25 6.77 9.86 10.41
CA ARG A 25 8.08 10.36 9.98
C ARG A 25 7.98 11.73 9.31
N ASP A 26 6.91 12.00 8.58
CA ASP A 26 6.63 13.29 7.95
C ASP A 26 6.45 14.39 9.00
N VAL A 27 5.61 14.15 10.01
CA VAL A 27 5.42 15.07 11.14
C VAL A 27 6.73 15.31 11.90
N LEU A 28 7.51 14.26 12.15
CA LEU A 28 8.81 14.40 12.80
C LEU A 28 9.81 15.20 11.96
N ALA A 29 9.81 15.01 10.64
CA ALA A 29 10.66 15.79 9.73
C ALA A 29 10.27 17.28 9.75
N GLU A 30 8.98 17.60 9.75
CA GLU A 30 8.48 18.98 9.89
C GLU A 30 8.87 19.62 11.22
N GLN A 31 8.75 18.87 12.32
CA GLN A 31 9.18 19.34 13.64
C GLN A 31 10.70 19.57 13.70
N ALA A 32 11.49 18.66 13.15
CA ALA A 32 12.95 18.80 13.09
C ALA A 32 13.36 20.02 12.27
N MET A 33 12.69 20.28 11.15
CA MET A 33 12.92 21.47 10.34
C MET A 33 12.56 22.75 11.10
N SER A 34 11.46 22.75 11.84
CA SER A 34 11.06 23.88 12.70
C SER A 34 12.10 24.16 13.79
N LEU A 35 12.57 23.11 14.48
CA LEU A 35 13.63 23.23 15.49
C LEU A 35 14.93 23.76 14.89
N ARG A 36 15.28 23.32 13.68
CA ARG A 36 16.45 23.80 12.95
C ARG A 36 16.41 25.31 12.73
N TYR A 37 15.26 25.87 12.38
CA TYR A 37 15.09 27.32 12.27
C TYR A 37 15.38 28.03 13.58
N THR A 38 14.93 27.48 14.71
CA THR A 38 15.23 28.05 16.04
C THR A 38 16.71 27.95 16.40
N LEU A 39 17.38 26.86 16.01
CA LEU A 39 18.78 26.60 16.30
C LEU A 39 19.76 27.28 15.33
N ASN A 40 19.26 28.05 14.37
CA ASN A 40 20.04 28.84 13.40
C ASN A 40 21.11 28.02 12.65
N SER A 41 20.83 26.75 12.36
CA SER A 41 21.73 25.86 11.63
C SER A 41 21.47 25.89 10.11
N GLU A 42 22.40 25.31 9.34
CA GLU A 42 22.44 25.40 7.88
C GLU A 42 21.13 24.95 7.21
N LYS A 43 20.74 25.61 6.11
CA LYS A 43 19.52 25.29 5.36
C LYS A 43 19.61 23.90 4.72
N VAL A 44 18.88 22.94 5.28
CA VAL A 44 18.65 21.61 4.69
C VAL A 44 17.36 21.60 3.86
N ASN A 45 17.38 20.88 2.73
CA ASN A 45 16.20 20.69 1.88
C ASN A 45 15.31 19.57 2.44
N MET A 46 14.02 19.84 2.69
CA MET A 46 13.06 18.86 3.20
C MET A 46 13.00 17.59 2.34
N LYS A 47 13.04 17.71 1.01
CA LYS A 47 13.01 16.55 0.10
C LYS A 47 14.23 15.63 0.23
N LYS A 48 15.34 16.11 0.83
CA LYS A 48 16.51 15.29 1.17
C LYS A 48 16.36 14.60 2.52
N VAL A 49 15.55 15.15 3.43
CA VAL A 49 15.26 14.58 4.75
C VAL A 49 14.19 13.50 4.64
N LEU A 50 13.08 13.83 3.98
CA LEU A 50 12.00 12.89 3.69
C LEU A 50 11.35 13.24 2.35
N ASN A 51 11.19 12.23 1.50
CA ASN A 51 10.41 12.36 0.27
C ASN A 51 9.20 11.45 0.36
N LYS A 52 8.16 11.95 1.05
CA LYS A 52 6.92 11.22 1.32
C LYS A 52 6.31 10.60 0.06
N GLN A 53 6.15 11.39 -1.01
CA GLN A 53 5.54 10.89 -2.24
C GLN A 53 6.32 9.73 -2.87
N LYS A 54 7.66 9.77 -2.82
CA LYS A 54 8.49 8.69 -3.34
C LYS A 54 8.36 7.44 -2.47
N GLU A 55 8.42 7.58 -1.16
CA GLU A 55 8.30 6.46 -0.22
C GLU A 55 6.91 5.84 -0.25
N GLU A 56 5.86 6.65 -0.28
CA GLU A 56 4.46 6.20 -0.40
C GLU A 56 4.25 5.38 -1.67
N ARG A 57 4.78 5.86 -2.81
CA ARG A 57 4.70 5.11 -4.07
C ARG A 57 5.42 3.77 -3.96
N GLN A 58 6.60 3.73 -3.34
CA GLN A 58 7.35 2.50 -3.14
C GLN A 58 6.64 1.51 -2.20
N ILE A 59 5.97 2.01 -1.16
CA ILE A 59 5.14 1.19 -0.27
C ILE A 59 4.01 0.56 -1.09
N ARG A 60 3.21 1.37 -1.79
CA ARG A 60 2.08 0.88 -2.60
C ARG A 60 2.53 -0.11 -3.69
N GLU A 61 3.63 0.17 -4.38
CA GLU A 61 4.18 -0.71 -5.43
C GLU A 61 4.57 -2.11 -4.89
N ARG A 62 5.00 -2.23 -3.63
CA ARG A 62 5.33 -3.53 -3.02
C ARG A 62 4.10 -4.41 -2.81
N TYR A 63 2.99 -3.81 -2.42
CA TYR A 63 1.78 -4.54 -2.03
C TYR A 63 0.74 -4.67 -3.16
N GLN A 64 0.77 -3.80 -4.18
CA GLN A 64 -0.14 -3.87 -5.35
C GLN A 64 0.17 -4.99 -6.36
N LYS A 65 1.41 -5.48 -6.43
CA LYS A 65 1.76 -6.58 -7.37
C LYS A 65 0.91 -7.84 -7.14
N ASP A 66 0.54 -8.10 -5.89
CA ASP A 66 -0.25 -9.26 -5.51
C ASP A 66 -1.76 -9.04 -5.69
N SER A 67 -2.23 -7.80 -5.82
CA SER A 67 -3.65 -7.47 -6.05
C SER A 67 -4.06 -7.55 -7.53
N ASP A 68 -3.21 -7.09 -8.45
CA ASP A 68 -3.54 -7.08 -9.89
C ASP A 68 -3.66 -8.48 -10.47
N THR A 69 -2.71 -9.35 -10.11
CA THR A 69 -2.73 -10.77 -10.49
C THR A 69 -4.00 -11.48 -9.98
N ARG A 70 -4.55 -11.02 -8.85
CA ARG A 70 -5.76 -11.57 -8.24
C ARG A 70 -7.05 -11.08 -8.88
N ASN A 71 -7.16 -9.79 -9.22
CA ASN A 71 -8.32 -9.26 -9.94
C ASN A 71 -8.52 -9.98 -11.29
N ILE A 72 -7.41 -10.30 -11.96
CA ILE A 72 -7.43 -11.10 -13.19
C ILE A 72 -7.94 -12.52 -12.93
N SER A 73 -7.51 -13.17 -11.85
CA SER A 73 -7.92 -14.55 -11.53
C SER A 73 -9.40 -14.64 -11.12
N ILE A 74 -9.90 -13.66 -10.36
CA ILE A 74 -11.31 -13.55 -9.97
C ILE A 74 -12.19 -13.35 -11.21
N GLY A 75 -11.84 -12.39 -12.08
CA GLY A 75 -12.59 -12.15 -13.32
C GLY A 75 -12.59 -13.36 -14.27
N ASN A 76 -11.51 -14.13 -14.32
CA ASN A 76 -11.45 -15.37 -15.11
C ASN A 76 -12.34 -16.47 -14.53
N ARG A 77 -12.41 -16.58 -13.19
CA ARG A 77 -13.29 -17.53 -12.50
C ARG A 77 -14.78 -17.20 -12.74
N GLU A 78 -15.15 -15.93 -12.69
CA GLU A 78 -16.52 -15.48 -12.97
C GLU A 78 -16.94 -15.79 -14.41
N LYS A 79 -16.06 -15.54 -15.39
CA LYS A 79 -16.29 -15.92 -16.80
C LYS A 79 -16.45 -17.43 -16.97
N ALA A 80 -15.65 -18.23 -16.26
CA ALA A 80 -15.76 -19.69 -16.29
C ALA A 80 -17.09 -20.17 -15.69
N MET A 81 -17.56 -19.56 -14.59
CA MET A 81 -18.87 -19.85 -14.01
C MET A 81 -20.03 -19.50 -14.96
N GLN A 82 -19.98 -18.33 -15.60
CA GLN A 82 -20.98 -17.91 -16.58
C GLN A 82 -21.03 -18.85 -17.79
N ALA A 83 -19.87 -19.33 -18.26
CA ALA A 83 -19.82 -20.32 -19.34
C ALA A 83 -20.47 -21.65 -18.92
N ILE A 84 -20.19 -22.13 -17.71
CA ILE A 84 -20.80 -23.37 -17.18
C ILE A 84 -22.33 -23.21 -17.06
N GLU A 85 -22.82 -22.09 -16.53
CA GLU A 85 -24.26 -21.81 -16.45
C GLU A 85 -24.92 -21.76 -17.83
N TYR A 86 -24.27 -21.14 -18.81
CA TYR A 86 -24.76 -21.08 -20.18
C TYR A 86 -24.96 -22.47 -20.80
N PHE A 87 -24.00 -23.38 -20.60
CA PHE A 87 -24.14 -24.76 -21.09
C PHE A 87 -25.16 -25.58 -20.31
N LYS A 88 -25.32 -25.31 -19.01
CA LYS A 88 -26.28 -26.00 -18.14
C LYS A 88 -27.74 -25.66 -18.46
N ASN A 89 -28.02 -24.45 -18.95
CA ASN A 89 -29.37 -23.99 -19.33
C ASN A 89 -29.74 -24.31 -20.79
N ARG A 90 -28.81 -24.89 -21.57
CA ARG A 90 -29.00 -25.20 -23.00
C ARG A 90 -29.21 -26.70 -23.29
N GLY A 91 -29.01 -27.56 -22.29
CA GLY A 91 -29.36 -29.00 -22.31
C GLY A 91 -30.65 -29.24 -21.53
#